data_AF-W9JBZ7-F1
#
_entry.id   AF-W9JBZ7-F1
#
_cell.length_a   1.000
_cell.length_b   1.000
_cell.length_c   1.000
_cell.angle_alpha   90.00
_cell.angle_beta   90.00
_cell.angle_gamma   90.00
#
_symmetry.space_group_name_H-M   'P 1'
#
loop_
_entity.id
_entity.type
_entity.pdbx_description
1 polymer ?
#
loop_
_entity_poly.entity_id
_entity_poly.type
_entity_poly.pdbx_seq_one_letter_code
_entity_poly.pdbx_strand_id
1 'polypeptide(L)'
;MFPTLIRRMASSSKDSLLKKAPLTVATNPYKARKVWPPNFKQLTVQQQLRFEKKYKRRIILASRAPRWVKFVKTAQLLTIVAALIWICFYSEFEWWGQKYKPSEEVRTYDYRRTKNY
;
A
#
# COMPACT_ATOMS: atom_id res chain seq x y z
N MET A 1 2.67 35.72 23.07
CA MET A 1 2.23 34.46 22.41
C MET A 1 3.21 33.90 21.38
N PHE A 2 4.35 34.56 21.09
CA PHE A 2 5.37 34.11 20.12
C PHE A 2 6.55 33.26 20.63
N PRO A 3 6.80 33.03 21.94
CA PRO A 3 8.02 32.31 22.35
C PRO A 3 8.03 30.84 21.91
N THR A 4 6.85 30.26 21.68
CA THR A 4 6.70 28.89 21.17
C THR A 4 7.11 28.77 19.70
N LEU A 5 6.89 29.80 18.89
CA LEU A 5 7.30 29.82 17.48
C LEU A 5 8.81 29.96 17.34
N ILE A 6 9.42 30.86 18.12
CA ILE A 6 10.88 31.04 18.16
C ILE A 6 11.57 29.75 18.62
N ARG A 7 11.05 29.12 19.67
CA ARG A 7 11.56 27.82 20.16
C ARG A 7 11.46 26.72 19.10
N ARG A 8 10.37 26.70 18.31
CA ARG A 8 10.16 25.72 17.24
C ARG A 8 11.09 25.94 16.04
N MET A 9 11.36 27.19 15.66
CA MET A 9 12.29 27.51 14.57
C MET A 9 13.73 27.15 14.92
N ALA A 10 14.15 27.40 16.17
CA ALA A 10 15.50 27.04 16.63
C ALA A 10 15.74 25.51 16.67
N SER A 11 14.70 24.71 16.93
CA SER A 11 14.77 23.24 16.82
C SER A 11 14.77 22.73 15.38
N SER A 12 14.10 23.44 14.45
CA SER A 12 13.93 22.98 13.07
C SER A 12 15.24 22.89 12.28
N SER A 13 16.25 23.72 12.56
CA SER A 13 17.53 23.65 11.85
C SER A 13 18.33 22.40 12.24
N LYS A 14 18.33 22.03 13.53
CA LYS A 14 18.96 20.80 14.03
C LYS A 14 18.30 19.56 13.46
N ASP A 15 16.97 19.56 13.39
CA ASP A 15 16.20 18.46 12.79
C ASP A 15 16.42 18.35 11.28
N SER A 16 16.65 19.48 10.59
CA SER A 16 16.95 19.50 9.15
C SER A 16 18.34 18.93 8.82
N LEU A 17 19.35 19.20 9.66
CA LEU A 17 20.69 18.63 9.51
C LEU A 17 20.71 17.14 9.85
N LEU A 18 20.03 16.72 10.92
CA LEU A 18 19.90 15.30 11.27
C LEU A 18 19.05 14.51 10.28
N LYS A 19 18.13 15.15 9.54
CA LYS A 19 17.37 14.53 8.45
C LYS A 19 18.18 14.27 7.17
N LYS A 20 19.27 15.01 6.95
CA LYS A 20 20.10 14.89 5.73
C LYS A 20 21.04 13.70 5.78
N ALA A 21 21.47 13.26 6.98
CA ALA A 21 22.20 12.02 7.15
C ALA A 21 21.22 10.87 7.44
N PRO A 22 21.31 9.72 6.77
CA PRO A 22 20.56 8.54 7.18
C PRO A 22 20.99 8.19 8.61
N LEU A 23 20.06 8.23 9.56
CA LEU A 23 20.29 7.79 10.93
C LEU A 23 20.47 6.27 10.94
N THR A 24 21.68 5.83 10.65
CA THR A 24 22.09 4.43 10.76
C THR A 24 22.29 4.06 12.24
N VAL A 25 22.29 2.75 12.54
CA VAL A 25 22.44 2.23 13.91
C VAL A 25 23.72 2.74 14.59
N ALA A 26 24.78 2.97 13.81
CA ALA A 26 26.06 3.49 14.31
C ALA A 26 26.05 5.01 14.56
N THR A 27 25.34 5.78 13.74
CA THR A 27 25.40 7.26 13.72
C THR A 27 24.27 7.91 14.54
N ASN A 28 23.32 7.14 15.08
CA ASN A 28 22.17 7.69 15.80
C ASN A 28 22.56 8.31 17.17
N PRO A 29 22.36 9.63 17.38
CA PRO A 29 22.62 10.29 18.67
C PRO A 29 21.66 9.83 19.79
N TYR A 30 20.49 9.30 19.43
CA TYR A 30 19.50 8.77 20.36
C TYR A 30 19.64 7.25 20.45
N LYS A 31 20.49 6.78 21.37
CA LYS A 31 20.63 5.34 21.64
C LYS A 31 19.45 4.85 22.48
N ALA A 32 18.88 3.70 22.12
CA ALA A 32 17.83 3.07 22.88
C ALA A 32 18.37 2.63 24.25
N ARG A 33 17.75 3.10 25.35
CA ARG A 33 18.14 2.70 26.72
C ARG A 33 17.98 1.20 26.99
N LYS A 34 17.10 0.54 26.23
CA LYS A 34 16.84 -0.91 26.33
C LYS A 34 17.14 -1.53 24.97
N VAL A 35 18.01 -2.54 24.96
CA VAL A 35 18.32 -3.32 23.76
C VAL A 35 17.06 -4.07 23.32
N TRP A 36 16.67 -3.85 22.07
CA TRP A 36 15.68 -4.65 21.35
C TRP A 36 16.49 -5.57 20.44
N PRO A 37 16.25 -6.89 20.32
CA PRO A 37 15.18 -7.72 20.89
C PRO A 37 15.44 -8.14 22.35
N PRO A 38 14.38 -8.27 23.16
CA PRO A 38 14.48 -9.08 24.37
C PRO A 38 14.72 -10.55 23.98
N ASN A 39 15.59 -11.26 24.70
CA ASN A 39 15.73 -12.70 24.55
C ASN A 39 14.45 -13.38 25.05
N PHE A 40 13.55 -13.78 24.14
CA PHE A 40 12.26 -14.37 24.50
C PHE A 40 12.39 -15.67 25.31
N LYS A 41 13.46 -16.45 25.10
CA LYS A 41 13.71 -17.70 25.83
C LYS A 41 14.01 -17.50 27.32
N GLN A 42 14.46 -16.30 27.72
CA GLN A 42 14.80 -15.96 29.10
C GLN A 42 13.64 -15.30 29.85
N LEU A 43 12.53 -15.00 29.16
CA LEU A 43 11.37 -14.33 29.74
C LEU A 43 10.39 -15.32 30.35
N THR A 44 9.77 -14.93 31.46
CA THR A 44 8.63 -15.66 32.03
C THR A 44 7.46 -15.71 31.03
N VAL A 45 6.70 -16.80 31.00
CA VAL A 45 5.53 -16.99 30.12
C VAL A 45 4.54 -15.82 30.20
N GLN A 46 4.29 -15.30 31.41
CA GLN A 46 3.40 -14.14 31.60
C GLN A 46 3.90 -12.88 30.86
N GLN A 47 5.22 -12.66 30.82
CA GLN A 47 5.82 -11.53 30.12
C GLN A 47 5.73 -11.73 28.60
N GLN A 48 5.98 -12.95 28.11
CA GLN A 48 5.81 -13.29 26.70
C GLN A 48 4.38 -13.00 26.21
N LEU A 49 3.36 -13.47 26.95
CA LEU A 49 1.96 -13.21 26.64
C LEU A 49 1.62 -11.71 26.61
N ARG A 50 2.20 -10.90 27.50
CA ARG A 50 2.03 -9.44 27.48
C ARG A 50 2.63 -8.81 26.22
N PHE A 51 3.80 -9.27 25.78
CA PHE A 51 4.42 -8.80 24.54
C PHE A 51 3.61 -9.22 23.31
N GLU A 52 3.13 -10.45 23.25
CA GLU A 52 2.26 -10.92 22.17
C GLU A 52 0.99 -10.08 22.06
N LYS A 53 0.29 -9.85 23.18
CA LYS A 53 -0.90 -8.99 23.22
C LYS A 53 -0.57 -7.57 22.73
N LYS A 54 0.56 -7.00 23.17
CA LYS A 54 1.01 -5.67 22.75
C LYS A 54 1.33 -5.62 21.26
N TYR A 55 1.97 -6.66 20.72
CA TYR A 55 2.30 -6.78 19.31
C TYR A 55 1.05 -6.88 18.43
N LYS A 56 0.13 -7.79 18.77
CA LYS A 56 -1.15 -7.95 18.06
C LYS A 56 -1.93 -6.64 18.02
N ARG A 57 -2.02 -5.92 19.15
CA ARG A 57 -2.66 -4.59 19.20
C ARG A 57 -2.01 -3.59 18.25
N ARG A 58 -0.69 -3.53 18.22
CA ARG A 58 0.05 -2.61 17.33
C ARG A 58 -0.15 -2.95 15.86
N ILE A 59 -0.13 -4.24 15.50
CA ILE A 59 -0.46 -4.67 14.13
C ILE A 59 -1.88 -4.25 13.79
N ILE A 60 -2.85 -4.52 14.66
CA ILE A 60 -4.25 -4.14 14.41
C ILE A 60 -4.38 -2.63 14.20
N LEU A 61 -3.68 -1.81 14.98
CA LEU A 61 -3.69 -0.36 14.80
C LEU A 61 -2.97 0.07 13.52
N ALA A 62 -1.83 -0.53 13.19
CA ALA A 62 -1.08 -0.22 11.98
C ALA A 62 -1.80 -0.68 10.70
N SER A 63 -2.49 -1.83 10.75
CA SER A 63 -3.25 -2.41 9.65
C SER A 63 -4.67 -1.84 9.53
N ARG A 64 -5.11 -1.08 10.54
CA ARG A 64 -6.32 -0.26 10.49
C ARG A 64 -6.08 0.95 9.59
N ALA A 65 -5.95 0.68 8.30
CA ALA A 65 -6.02 1.71 7.28
C ALA A 65 -7.37 2.46 7.39
N PRO A 66 -7.42 3.76 7.05
CA PRO A 66 -8.66 4.52 7.01
C PRO A 66 -9.67 3.81 6.10
N ARG A 67 -10.80 3.40 6.68
CA ARG A 67 -11.83 2.58 6.00
C ARG A 67 -12.29 3.21 4.69
N TRP A 68 -12.38 4.54 4.68
CA TRP A 68 -12.75 5.33 3.51
C TRP A 68 -11.78 5.15 2.33
N VAL A 69 -10.47 5.19 2.58
CA VAL A 69 -9.46 5.04 1.51
C VAL A 69 -9.51 3.65 0.89
N LYS A 70 -9.69 2.61 1.72
CA LYS A 70 -9.90 1.23 1.24
C LYS A 70 -11.14 1.15 0.35
N PHE A 71 -12.27 1.71 0.80
CA PHE A 71 -13.51 1.71 0.04
C PHE A 71 -13.36 2.42 -1.32
N VAL A 72 -12.78 3.63 -1.34
CA VAL A 72 -12.57 4.40 -2.57
C VAL A 72 -11.65 3.64 -3.54
N LYS A 73 -10.58 3.02 -3.05
CA LYS A 73 -9.68 2.20 -3.88
C LYS A 73 -10.39 1.00 -4.48
N THR A 74 -11.23 0.31 -3.70
CA THR A 74 -12.03 -0.82 -4.20
C THR A 74 -13.07 -0.36 -5.22
N ALA A 75 -13.76 0.75 -4.96
CA ALA A 75 -14.72 1.32 -5.89
C ALA A 75 -14.04 1.72 -7.20
N GLN A 76 -12.88 2.39 -7.15
CA GLN A 76 -12.09 2.75 -8.32
C GLN A 76 -11.68 1.51 -9.14
N LEU A 77 -11.27 0.43 -8.48
CA LEU A 77 -10.91 -0.81 -9.18
C LEU A 77 -12.15 -1.45 -9.83
N LEU A 78 -13.28 -1.48 -9.13
CA LEU A 78 -14.54 -1.98 -9.67
C LEU A 78 -15.03 -1.16 -10.86
N THR A 79 -14.92 0.17 -10.82
CA THR A 79 -15.31 1.02 -11.96
C THR A 79 -14.41 0.81 -13.16
N ILE A 80 -13.09 0.65 -12.97
CA ILE A 80 -12.16 0.32 -14.07
C ILE A 80 -12.53 -1.03 -14.68
N VAL A 81 -12.76 -2.07 -13.87
CA VAL A 81 -13.15 -3.40 -14.37
C VAL A 81 -14.48 -3.35 -15.11
N ALA A 82 -15.48 -2.65 -14.57
CA ALA A 82 -16.78 -2.49 -15.21
C ALA A 82 -16.65 -1.75 -16.56
N ALA A 83 -15.84 -0.69 -16.62
CA ALA A 83 -15.57 0.02 -17.87
C ALA A 83 -14.87 -0.87 -18.90
N LEU A 84 -13.90 -1.69 -18.50
CA LEU A 84 -13.23 -2.65 -19.39
C LEU A 84 -14.19 -3.70 -19.95
N ILE A 85 -15.09 -4.23 -19.11
CA ILE A 85 -16.12 -5.18 -19.56
C ILE A 85 -17.06 -4.50 -20.55
N TRP A 86 -17.55 -3.31 -20.23
CA TRP A 86 -18.44 -2.55 -21.11
C TRP A 86 -17.79 -2.26 -22.45
N ILE A 87 -16.54 -1.80 -22.44
CA ILE A 87 -15.74 -1.61 -23.65
C ILE A 87 -15.67 -2.93 -24.42
N CYS A 88 -15.16 -4.01 -23.82
CA CYS A 88 -14.96 -5.28 -24.51
C CYS A 88 -16.24 -5.84 -25.20
N PHE A 89 -17.41 -5.64 -24.58
CA PHE A 89 -18.68 -6.15 -25.10
C PHE A 89 -19.43 -5.19 -26.04
N TYR A 90 -19.39 -3.89 -25.77
CA TYR A 90 -20.27 -2.92 -26.42
C TYR A 90 -19.56 -1.87 -27.27
N SER A 91 -18.23 -1.72 -27.17
CA SER A 91 -17.54 -0.77 -28.04
C SER A 91 -17.37 -1.34 -29.44
N GLU A 92 -18.03 -0.72 -30.42
CA GLU A 92 -17.67 -0.86 -31.83
C GLU A 92 -16.49 0.08 -32.09
N PHE A 93 -15.27 -0.45 -32.02
CA PHE A 93 -14.08 0.37 -32.24
C PHE A 93 -13.86 0.57 -33.74
N GLU A 94 -14.01 1.79 -34.22
CA GLU A 94 -13.64 2.18 -35.58
C GLU A 94 -12.21 2.73 -35.57
N TRP A 95 -11.24 1.85 -35.83
CA TRP A 95 -9.84 2.26 -35.95
C TRP A 95 -9.46 2.28 -37.44
N TRP A 96 -9.12 3.46 -37.98
CA TRP A 96 -8.79 3.66 -39.41
C TRP A 96 -9.87 3.19 -40.39
N GLY A 97 -11.15 3.46 -40.09
CA GLY A 97 -12.27 3.13 -40.98
C GLY A 97 -12.61 1.64 -41.08
N GLN A 98 -11.95 0.78 -40.30
CA GLN A 98 -12.32 -0.62 -40.13
C GLN A 98 -13.14 -0.77 -38.85
N LYS A 99 -14.37 -1.30 -38.96
CA LYS A 99 -15.19 -1.62 -37.78
C LYS A 99 -14.64 -2.89 -37.13
N TYR A 100 -14.17 -2.78 -35.89
CA TYR A 100 -13.62 -3.89 -35.14
C TYR A 100 -14.52 -4.23 -33.94
N LYS A 101 -15.00 -5.48 -33.91
CA LYS A 101 -15.77 -6.05 -32.80
C LYS A 101 -14.98 -7.20 -32.16
N PRO A 102 -14.41 -7.02 -30.95
CA PRO A 102 -13.62 -8.05 -30.28
C PRO A 102 -14.36 -9.39 -30.08
N SER A 103 -15.69 -9.36 -29.92
CA SER A 103 -16.52 -10.57 -29.75
C SER A 103 -16.67 -11.40 -31.02
N GLU A 104 -16.53 -10.80 -32.19
CA GLU A 104 -16.62 -11.48 -33.49
C GLU A 104 -15.33 -12.22 -33.83
N GLU A 105 -14.18 -11.74 -33.34
CA GLU A 105 -12.89 -12.41 -33.46
C GLU A 105 -12.90 -13.79 -32.79
N VAL A 106 -13.47 -13.89 -31.59
CA VAL A 106 -13.58 -15.16 -30.86
C VAL A 106 -14.45 -16.15 -31.64
N ARG A 107 -15.57 -15.68 -32.21
CA ARG A 107 -16.45 -16.51 -33.05
C ARG A 107 -15.76 -16.99 -34.32
N THR A 108 -15.02 -16.11 -35.00
CA THR A 108 -14.33 -16.45 -36.24
C THR A 108 -13.13 -17.35 -36.01
N TYR A 109 -12.44 -17.24 -34.88
CA TYR A 109 -11.38 -18.16 -34.49
C TYR A 109 -11.90 -19.59 -34.30
N ASP A 110 -12.98 -19.78 -33.56
CA ASP A 110 -13.60 -21.11 -33.38
C ASP A 110 -14.14 -21.67 -34.71
N TYR A 111 -14.79 -20.83 -35.53
CA TYR A 111 -15.25 -21.25 -36.86
C TYR A 111 -14.12 -21.71 -37.79
N ARG A 112 -12.96 -21.07 -37.70
CA ARG A 112 -11.77 -21.43 -38.49
C ARG A 112 -11.12 -22.71 -37.97
N ARG A 113 -11.17 -22.95 -36.65
CA ARG A 113 -10.70 -24.18 -36.04
C ARG A 113 -11.57 -25.38 -36.44
N THR A 114 -12.90 -25.23 -36.47
CA THR A 114 -13.82 -26.34 -36.81
C THR A 114 -13.82 -26.72 -38.29
N LYS A 115 -13.53 -25.78 -39.20
CA LYS A 115 -13.42 -26.05 -40.64
C LYS A 115 -12.08 -26.64 -41.11
N ASN A 116 -11.05 -26.62 -40.27
CA ASN A 116 -9.71 -27.15 -40.60
C ASN A 116 -9.50 -28.61 -40.14
N TYR A 117 -10.55 -29.28 -39.69
CA TYR A 117 -10.65 -30.73 -39.48
C TYR A 117 -11.69 -31.30 -40.45
#